data_AF-A0A848LZ48-F1
#
_entry.id   AF-A0A848LZ48-F1
#
_cell.length_a   1.000
_cell.length_b   1.000
_cell.length_c   1.000
_cell.angle_alpha   90.00
_cell.angle_beta   90.00
_cell.angle_gamma   90.00
#
_symmetry.space_group_name_H-M   'P 1'
#
loop_
_entity.id
_entity.type
_entity.pdbx_description
1 polymer ?
#
loop_
_entity_poly.entity_id
_entity_poly.type
_entity_poly.pdbx_seq_one_letter_code
_entity_poly.pdbx_strand_id
1 'polypeptide(L)'
;PLPAGSTARFLLTAPTPPVTQTYYYTNNAADPANGKTCIWQLVVSVTNNLCSAQINWGTYGGAICTIDAANSFIDPNTCQSQIVTSIQ
;
A
#
# COMPACT_ATOMS: atom_id res chain seq x y z
N PRO A 1 14.08 17.11 -13.24
CA PRO A 1 14.23 15.86 -12.46
C PRO A 1 13.15 15.78 -11.38
N LEU A 2 12.24 14.81 -11.46
CA LEU A 2 11.28 14.56 -10.38
C LEU A 2 12.07 14.23 -9.10
N PRO A 3 11.66 14.73 -7.91
CA PRO A 3 12.35 14.42 -6.67
C PRO A 3 12.37 12.91 -6.47
N ALA A 4 13.44 12.39 -5.86
CA ALA A 4 13.58 10.95 -5.58
C ALA A 4 12.31 10.47 -4.87
N GLY A 5 11.60 9.53 -5.50
CA GLY A 5 10.30 9.08 -5.00
C GLY A 5 10.42 8.63 -3.55
N SER A 6 9.49 9.08 -2.70
CA SER A 6 9.49 8.63 -1.31
C SER A 6 8.90 7.22 -1.27
N THR A 7 9.74 6.24 -0.90
CA THR A 7 9.33 4.83 -0.80
C THR A 7 8.80 4.53 0.59
N ALA A 8 7.66 3.85 0.66
CA ALA A 8 7.06 3.35 1.90
C ALA A 8 6.95 1.83 1.87
N ARG A 9 6.82 1.22 3.06
CA ARG A 9 6.62 -0.23 3.21
C ARG A 9 5.46 -0.50 4.15
N PHE A 10 4.55 -1.34 3.70
CA PHE A 10 3.44 -1.88 4.46
C PHE A 10 3.86 -3.26 4.94
N LEU A 11 3.79 -3.48 6.25
CA LEU A 11 3.98 -4.80 6.82
C LEU A 11 2.70 -5.13 7.57
N LEU A 12 2.02 -6.18 7.13
CA LEU A 12 0.78 -6.64 7.74
C LEU A 12 0.84 -8.16 7.89
N THR A 13 0.70 -8.62 9.12
CA THR A 13 0.46 -10.03 9.43
C THR A 13 -1.00 -10.16 9.85
N ALA A 14 -1.79 -10.89 9.06
CA ALA A 14 -3.21 -11.09 9.30
C ALA A 14 -3.50 -12.55 9.69
N PRO A 15 -3.24 -12.96 10.95
CA PRO A 15 -3.44 -14.35 11.38
C PRO A 15 -4.92 -14.78 11.37
N THR A 16 -5.85 -13.83 11.38
CA THR A 16 -7.31 -14.06 11.27
C THR A 16 -7.91 -13.17 10.19
N PRO A 17 -7.76 -13.49 8.89
CA PRO A 17 -8.38 -12.74 7.80
C PRO A 17 -9.92 -12.85 7.80
N PRO A 18 -10.65 -11.91 7.17
CA PRO A 18 -10.12 -10.80 6.39
C PRO A 18 -9.66 -9.63 7.25
N VAL A 19 -8.55 -9.00 6.86
CA VAL A 19 -8.04 -7.76 7.46
C VAL A 19 -7.89 -6.72 6.36
N THR A 20 -8.29 -5.49 6.65
CA THR A 20 -8.10 -4.34 5.76
C THR A 20 -7.29 -3.29 6.48
N GLN A 21 -6.26 -2.78 5.83
CA GLN A 21 -5.44 -1.68 6.34
C GLN A 21 -5.30 -0.60 5.27
N THR A 22 -5.54 0.65 5.66
CA THR A 22 -5.39 1.81 4.78
C THR A 22 -4.26 2.68 5.29
N TYR A 23 -3.46 3.20 4.37
CA TYR A 23 -2.40 4.15 4.64
C TYR A 23 -2.48 5.30 3.65
N TYR A 24 -2.07 6.46 4.15
CA TYR A 24 -2.09 7.72 3.43
C TYR A 24 -0.68 8.28 3.48
N TYR A 25 -0.13 8.65 2.33
CA TYR A 25 1.09 9.43 2.26
C TYR A 25 0.85 10.70 1.50
N THR A 26 1.27 11.82 2.08
CA THR A 26 1.18 13.14 1.47
C THR A 26 2.52 13.86 1.59
N ASN A 27 2.89 14.60 0.56
CA ASN A 27 4.06 15.49 0.63
C ASN A 27 3.76 16.80 1.38
N ASN A 28 2.49 17.06 1.72
CA ASN A 28 2.07 18.22 2.49
C ASN A 28 1.15 17.78 3.62
N ALA A 29 1.73 17.31 4.72
CA ALA A 29 0.97 16.84 5.88
C ALA A 29 0.15 17.94 6.57
N ALA A 30 0.55 19.21 6.43
CA ALA A 30 -0.17 20.34 6.99
C ALA A 30 -1.43 20.69 6.21
N ASP A 31 -1.47 20.39 4.91
CA ASP A 31 -2.64 20.55 4.04
C ASP A 31 -2.69 19.44 2.96
N PRO A 32 -3.17 18.24 3.33
CA PRO A 32 -3.16 17.07 2.45
C PRO A 32 -4.06 17.21 1.22
N ALA A 33 -5.08 18.08 1.29
CA ALA A 33 -6.05 18.31 0.22
C ALA A 33 -5.42 19.05 -0.96
N ASN A 34 -4.44 19.92 -0.70
CA ASN A 34 -3.68 20.65 -1.71
C ASN A 34 -2.28 20.05 -1.96
N GLY A 35 -1.96 18.95 -1.28
CA GLY A 35 -0.73 18.16 -1.48
C GLY A 35 -0.87 17.09 -2.57
N LYS A 36 0.27 16.56 -3.00
CA LYS A 36 0.32 15.28 -3.71
C LYS A 36 0.12 14.17 -2.68
N THR A 37 -1.01 13.47 -2.77
CA THR A 37 -1.39 12.46 -1.79
C THR A 37 -1.70 11.14 -2.47
N CYS A 38 -1.13 10.06 -1.95
CA CYS A 38 -1.42 8.69 -2.31
C CYS A 38 -2.16 8.01 -1.16
N ILE A 39 -3.19 7.24 -1.50
CA ILE A 39 -3.88 6.36 -0.57
C ILE A 39 -3.69 4.94 -1.08
N TRP A 40 -3.29 4.04 -0.20
CA TRP A 40 -3.29 2.61 -0.50
C TRP A 40 -4.08 1.86 0.57
N GLN A 41 -4.88 0.91 0.12
CA GLN A 41 -5.66 0.03 0.95
C GLN A 41 -5.27 -1.41 0.62
N LEU A 42 -4.64 -2.07 1.59
CA LEU A 42 -4.31 -3.48 1.53
C LEU A 42 -5.41 -4.29 2.18
N VAL A 43 -5.98 -5.21 1.43
CA VAL A 43 -6.98 -6.18 1.89
C VAL A 43 -6.33 -7.55 1.84
N VAL A 44 -6.22 -8.22 2.99
CA VAL A 44 -5.78 -9.60 3.09
C VAL A 44 -7.00 -10.47 3.40
N SER A 45 -7.22 -11.51 2.60
CA SER A 45 -8.33 -12.45 2.73
C SER A 45 -7.85 -13.89 2.52
N VAL A 46 -8.72 -14.88 2.76
CA VAL A 46 -8.45 -16.29 2.47
C VAL A 46 -9.35 -16.76 1.35
N THR A 47 -8.76 -17.36 0.32
CA THR A 47 -9.46 -17.98 -0.80
C THR A 47 -8.89 -19.37 -1.01
N ASN A 48 -9.73 -20.40 -1.05
CA ASN A 48 -9.30 -21.81 -1.16
C ASN A 48 -8.24 -22.21 -0.12
N ASN A 49 -8.42 -21.73 1.12
CA ASN A 49 -7.51 -21.99 2.24
C ASN A 49 -6.09 -21.41 2.09
N LEU A 50 -5.89 -20.49 1.13
CA LEU A 50 -4.65 -19.74 0.93
C LEU A 50 -4.89 -18.24 1.16
N CYS A 51 -3.94 -17.58 1.82
CA CYS A 51 -3.98 -16.13 1.97
C CYS A 51 -3.78 -15.44 0.61
N SER A 52 -4.59 -14.42 0.35
CA SER A 52 -4.50 -13.57 -0.83
C SER A 52 -4.52 -12.11 -0.41
N ALA A 53 -3.82 -11.27 -1.16
CA ALA A 53 -3.74 -9.83 -0.93
C ALA A 53 -4.25 -9.10 -2.17
N GLN A 54 -5.12 -8.12 -1.94
CA GLN A 54 -5.51 -7.14 -2.94
C GLN A 54 -5.09 -5.76 -2.44
N ILE A 55 -4.49 -4.97 -3.33
CA ILE A 55 -4.17 -3.58 -3.06
C ILE A 55 -4.99 -2.67 -3.96
N ASN A 56 -5.76 -1.80 -3.34
CA ASN A 56 -6.46 -0.70 -3.99
C ASN A 56 -5.66 0.58 -3.77
N TRP A 57 -5.68 1.50 -4.72
CA TRP A 57 -5.04 2.80 -4.55
C TRP A 57 -5.85 3.94 -5.16
N GLY A 58 -5.63 5.13 -4.60
CA GLY A 58 -6.21 6.39 -5.06
C GLY A 58 -5.18 7.51 -5.00
N THR A 59 -5.34 8.51 -5.85
CA THR A 59 -4.40 9.64 -5.96
C THR A 59 -5.15 10.97 -5.88
N TYR A 60 -4.49 11.98 -5.29
CA TYR A 60 -4.96 13.36 -5.22
C TYR A 60 -3.84 14.32 -5.62
N GLY A 61 -4.20 15.52 -6.10
CA GLY A 61 -3.23 16.57 -6.41
C GLY A 61 -2.24 16.22 -7.53
N GLY A 62 -2.58 15.28 -8.42
CA GLY A 62 -1.69 14.81 -9.48
C GLY A 62 -0.52 13.95 -9.00
N ALA A 63 -0.63 13.32 -7.82
CA ALA A 63 0.33 12.36 -7.34
C ALA A 63 0.43 11.14 -8.26
N ILE A 64 1.66 10.67 -8.51
CA ILE A 64 1.91 9.39 -9.16
C ILE A 64 2.21 8.38 -8.05
N CYS A 65 1.31 7.40 -7.89
CA CYS A 65 1.43 6.36 -6.88
C CYS A 65 1.75 5.03 -7.56
N THR A 66 2.84 4.40 -7.17
CA THR A 66 3.27 3.11 -7.74
C THR A 66 3.50 2.07 -6.66
N ILE A 67 3.54 0.82 -7.08
CA ILE A 67 3.87 -0.33 -6.25
C ILE A 67 5.11 -0.97 -6.85
N ASP A 68 6.10 -1.25 -6.02
CA ASP A 68 7.25 -2.04 -6.39
C ASP A 68 6.90 -3.53 -6.23
N ALA A 69 6.46 -4.12 -7.34
CA ALA A 69 6.06 -5.53 -7.38
C ALA A 69 7.22 -6.49 -7.09
N ALA A 70 8.47 -6.11 -7.37
CA ALA A 70 9.62 -6.98 -7.14
C ALA A 70 9.94 -7.12 -5.64
N ASN A 71 9.60 -6.12 -4.84
CA ASN A 71 9.82 -6.12 -3.39
C ASN A 71 8.52 -6.33 -2.59
N SER A 72 7.40 -6.65 -3.25
CA SER A 72 6.10 -6.88 -2.60
C SER A 72 5.73 -8.36 -2.63
N PHE A 73 5.16 -8.88 -1.55
CA PHE A 73 4.75 -10.28 -1.44
C PHE A 73 3.56 -10.47 -0.49
N ILE A 74 2.89 -11.61 -0.64
CA ILE A 74 2.07 -12.22 0.41
C ILE A 74 2.48 -13.70 0.56
N ASP A 75 2.68 -14.13 1.79
CA ASP A 75 2.84 -15.54 2.12
C ASP A 75 1.45 -16.19 2.22
N PRO A 76 1.15 -17.19 1.37
CA PRO A 76 -0.17 -17.81 1.30
C PRO A 76 -0.49 -18.70 2.52
N ASN A 77 0.48 -19.02 3.37
CA ASN A 77 0.30 -19.88 4.55
C ASN A 77 0.27 -19.07 5.84
N THR A 78 1.09 -18.03 5.96
CA THR A 78 1.21 -17.23 7.19
C THR A 78 0.38 -15.95 7.16
N CYS A 79 -0.18 -15.59 6.00
CA CYS A 79 -0.87 -14.32 5.76
C CYS A 79 0.00 -13.10 6.11
N GLN A 80 1.33 -13.26 6.10
CA GLN A 80 2.26 -12.16 6.18
C GLN A 80 2.36 -11.50 4.80
N SER A 81 2.23 -10.19 4.76
CA SER A 81 2.33 -9.41 3.54
C SER A 81 3.29 -8.26 3.73
N GLN A 82 4.07 -8.00 2.67
CA GLN A 82 4.85 -6.79 2.52
C GLN A 82 4.43 -6.12 1.21
N ILE A 83 4.04 -4.86 1.25
CA ILE A 83 3.82 -4.07 0.04
C ILE A 83 4.73 -2.86 0.05
N VAL A 84 5.52 -2.70 -1.00
CA VAL A 84 6.42 -1.56 -1.17
C VAL A 84 5.78 -0.60 -2.15
N THR A 85 5.58 0.65 -1.74
CA THR A 85 4.95 1.69 -2.57
C THR A 85 5.86 2.88 -2.74
N SER A 86 5.64 3.67 -3.78
CA SER A 86 6.35 4.94 -3.97
C SER A 86 5.43 6.03 -4.50
N ILE A 87 5.79 7.28 -4.21
CA ILE A 87 5.09 8.48 -4.66
C ILE A 87 6.04 9.43 -5.43
N GLN A 88 5.53 10.09 -6.48
CA GLN A 88 6.19 11.16 -7.23
C GLN A 88 5.28 12.38 -7.48
#